data_AF-A0A445EFG8-F1
#
_entry.id   AF-A0A445EFG8-F1
#
_cell.length_a   1.000
_cell.length_b   1.000
_cell.length_c   1.000
_cell.angle_alpha   90.00
_cell.angle_beta   90.00
_cell.angle_gamma   90.00
#
_symmetry.space_group_name_H-M   'P 1'
#
loop_
_entity.id
_entity.type
_entity.pdbx_description
1 polymer ?
#
loop_
_entity_poly.entity_id
_entity_poly.type
_entity_poly.pdbx_seq_one_letter_code
_entity_poly.pdbx_strand_id
1 'polypeptide(L)'
;MVKGHDFNIKIVGSEITRENDGLAMSSRNALSINKSLLKAKSAAADGQWSNVLLTKAGRQIDYAEIVDKENLEKVEFINGSPVVLCVVAWFGKVRLIDNMEINFKIDVKN
;
A
#
# COMPACT_ATOMS: atom_id res chain seq x y z
N MET A 1 20.49 -4.98 0.12
CA MET A 1 21.26 -6.14 -0.41
C MET A 1 22.24 -5.72 -1.50
N VAL A 2 21.82 -5.46 -2.75
CA VAL A 2 22.73 -5.16 -3.88
C VAL A 2 23.73 -4.03 -3.58
N LYS A 3 23.23 -2.86 -3.17
CA LYS A 3 24.07 -1.71 -2.80
C LYS A 3 24.99 -1.96 -1.59
N GLY A 4 24.63 -2.88 -0.69
CA GLY A 4 25.38 -3.13 0.55
C GLY A 4 26.49 -4.18 0.41
N HIS A 5 26.58 -4.86 -0.74
CA HIS A 5 27.54 -5.95 -0.99
C HIS A 5 28.27 -5.79 -2.33
N ASP A 6 28.29 -4.57 -2.90
CA ASP A 6 29.00 -4.23 -4.14
C ASP A 6 28.76 -5.18 -5.32
N PHE A 7 27.54 -5.73 -5.42
CA PHE A 7 27.17 -6.54 -6.56
C PHE A 7 27.04 -5.66 -7.81
N ASN A 8 27.71 -6.04 -8.90
CA ASN A 8 27.58 -5.39 -10.21
C ASN A 8 26.27 -5.80 -10.91
N ILE A 9 25.13 -5.52 -10.27
CA ILE A 9 23.79 -5.85 -10.73
C ILE A 9 22.94 -4.58 -10.70
N LYS A 10 22.24 -4.29 -11.79
CA LYS A 10 21.26 -3.21 -11.86
C LYS A 10 19.88 -3.73 -11.46
N ILE A 11 19.28 -3.17 -10.41
CA ILE A 11 17.88 -3.42 -10.05
C ILE A 11 16.98 -2.49 -10.86
N VAL A 12 15.97 -3.06 -11.51
CA VAL A 12 14.95 -2.32 -12.26
C VAL A 12 13.60 -2.62 -11.63
N GLY A 13 12.93 -1.60 -11.11
CA GLY A 13 11.56 -1.71 -10.59
C GLY A 13 10.55 -1.84 -11.74
N SER A 14 9.46 -2.57 -11.49
CA SER A 14 8.33 -2.68 -12.40
C SER A 14 7.04 -2.30 -11.67
N GLU A 15 6.12 -1.69 -12.41
CA GLU A 15 4.80 -1.35 -11.91
C GLU A 15 4.00 -2.58 -11.50
N ILE A 16 3.15 -2.41 -10.48
CA ILE A 16 2.23 -3.45 -10.02
C ILE A 16 1.14 -3.60 -11.08
N THR A 17 1.04 -4.80 -11.68
CA THR A 17 -0.09 -5.14 -12.53
C THR A 17 -1.34 -5.32 -11.67
N ARG A 18 -2.45 -4.72 -12.09
CA ARG A 18 -3.71 -4.72 -11.34
C ARG A 18 -4.83 -5.35 -12.16
N GLU A 19 -5.77 -5.99 -11.48
CA GLU A 19 -7.02 -6.47 -12.07
C GLU A 19 -7.92 -5.29 -12.46
N ASN A 20 -9.01 -5.55 -13.21
CA ASN A 20 -9.95 -4.52 -13.68
C ASN A 20 -10.57 -3.69 -12.55
N ASP A 21 -10.66 -4.27 -11.37
CA ASP A 21 -11.18 -3.63 -10.17
C ASP A 21 -10.10 -2.87 -9.37
N GLY A 22 -8.82 -2.94 -9.77
CA GLY A 22 -7.70 -2.22 -9.15
C GLY A 22 -6.93 -3.01 -8.07
N LEU A 23 -7.28 -4.26 -7.81
CA LEU A 23 -6.52 -5.15 -6.92
C LEU A 23 -5.15 -5.49 -7.52
N ALA A 24 -4.09 -5.49 -6.71
CA ALA A 24 -2.79 -6.00 -7.14
C ALA A 24 -2.91 -7.48 -7.56
N MET A 25 -2.48 -7.82 -8.78
CA MET A 25 -2.51 -9.20 -9.25
C MET A 25 -1.56 -10.04 -8.41
N SER A 26 -2.06 -11.15 -7.88
CA SER A 26 -1.24 -12.15 -7.20
C SER A 26 -1.79 -13.55 -7.42
N SER A 27 -0.92 -14.55 -7.39
CA SER A 27 -1.33 -15.96 -7.39
C SER A 27 -2.21 -16.33 -6.19
N ARG A 28 -2.33 -15.44 -5.18
CA ARG A 28 -3.12 -15.62 -3.97
C ARG A 28 -4.53 -15.01 -4.08
N ASN A 29 -4.90 -14.32 -5.17
CA ASN A 29 -6.16 -13.58 -5.34
C ASN A 29 -7.43 -14.45 -5.46
N ALA A 30 -7.39 -15.72 -5.03
CA ALA A 30 -8.29 -16.77 -5.48
C ALA A 30 -9.80 -16.49 -5.39
N LEU A 31 -10.34 -15.62 -4.52
CA LEU A 31 -11.78 -15.34 -4.44
C LEU A 31 -12.11 -13.96 -3.84
N SER A 32 -12.80 -13.08 -4.59
CA SER A 32 -13.73 -12.01 -4.10
C SER A 32 -13.27 -11.07 -2.97
N ILE A 33 -11.96 -10.87 -2.81
CA ILE A 33 -11.37 -10.14 -1.68
C ILE A 33 -11.28 -8.61 -1.91
N ASN A 34 -11.51 -8.20 -3.15
CA ASN A 34 -11.23 -6.90 -3.72
C ASN A 34 -11.77 -5.63 -2.99
N LYS A 35 -13.07 -5.55 -2.66
CA LYS A 35 -13.71 -4.24 -2.35
C LYS A 35 -13.17 -3.53 -1.10
N SER A 36 -12.65 -4.28 -0.15
CA SER A 36 -12.24 -3.78 1.16
C SER A 36 -10.90 -3.07 1.11
N LEU A 37 -9.95 -3.68 0.39
CA LEU A 37 -8.62 -3.13 0.19
C LEU A 37 -8.70 -1.88 -0.69
N LEU A 38 -9.56 -1.90 -1.72
CA LEU A 38 -9.85 -0.72 -2.54
C LEU A 38 -10.41 0.45 -1.72
N LYS A 39 -11.40 0.20 -0.85
CA LYS A 39 -11.97 1.26 0.00
C LYS A 39 -10.94 1.87 0.93
N ALA A 40 -10.07 1.05 1.50
CA ALA A 40 -8.96 1.51 2.33
C ALA A 40 -7.97 2.33 1.52
N LYS A 41 -7.67 1.89 0.30
CA LYS A 41 -6.83 2.60 -0.68
C LYS A 41 -7.42 3.96 -1.06
N SER A 42 -8.71 4.05 -1.38
CA SER A 42 -9.37 5.33 -1.65
C SER A 42 -9.35 6.26 -0.42
N ALA A 43 -9.65 5.74 0.78
CA ALA A 43 -9.64 6.56 2.00
C ALA A 43 -8.25 7.08 2.35
N ALA A 44 -7.20 6.31 2.07
CA ALA A 44 -5.81 6.75 2.24
C ALA A 44 -5.43 7.87 1.27
N ALA A 45 -5.88 7.79 0.01
CA ALA A 45 -5.62 8.81 -1.00
C ALA A 45 -6.26 10.16 -0.64
N ASP A 46 -7.40 10.14 0.06
CA ASP A 46 -8.09 11.35 0.52
C ASP A 46 -7.58 11.89 1.87
N GLY A 47 -6.50 11.30 2.42
CA GLY A 47 -5.94 11.68 3.73
C GLY A 47 -6.82 11.29 4.93
N GLN A 48 -7.94 10.60 4.71
CA GLN A 48 -8.86 10.13 5.76
C GLN A 48 -8.55 8.68 6.16
N TRP A 49 -7.26 8.36 6.26
CA TRP A 49 -6.81 7.03 6.64
C TRP A 49 -7.21 6.70 8.08
N SER A 50 -7.94 5.59 8.28
CA SER A 50 -8.12 5.00 9.61
C SER A 50 -8.19 3.47 9.54
N ASN A 51 -7.55 2.80 10.50
CA ASN A 51 -7.61 1.35 10.68
C ASN A 51 -9.05 0.82 10.85
N VAL A 52 -10.00 1.70 11.17
CA VAL A 52 -11.42 1.40 11.38
C VAL A 52 -12.15 1.09 10.05
N LEU A 53 -11.70 1.67 8.93
CA LEU A 53 -12.36 1.47 7.63
C LEU A 53 -12.13 0.05 7.07
N LEU A 54 -10.98 -0.54 7.38
CA LEU A 54 -10.61 -1.89 6.95
C LEU A 54 -11.27 -2.98 7.81
N THR A 55 -11.52 -2.75 9.09
CA THR A 55 -12.14 -3.72 10.01
C THR A 55 -13.62 -3.98 9.70
N LYS A 56 -14.36 -2.95 9.22
CA LYS A 56 -15.77 -3.08 8.80
C LYS A 56 -15.99 -4.03 7.61
N ALA A 57 -14.94 -4.43 6.92
CA ALA A 57 -15.01 -5.38 5.82
C ALA A 57 -15.10 -6.86 6.23
N GLY A 58 -15.08 -7.18 7.53
CA GLY A 58 -15.10 -8.57 8.00
C GLY A 58 -13.76 -9.27 7.83
N ARG A 59 -12.65 -8.52 7.95
CA ARG A 59 -11.28 -9.02 7.80
C ARG A 59 -10.39 -8.62 8.97
N GLN A 60 -9.47 -9.52 9.30
CA GLN A 60 -8.43 -9.26 10.30
C GLN A 60 -7.27 -8.55 9.61
N ILE A 61 -7.06 -7.28 9.97
CA ILE A 61 -5.88 -6.52 9.54
C ILE A 61 -4.70 -7.00 10.37
N ASP A 62 -3.60 -7.34 9.71
CA ASP A 62 -2.33 -7.59 10.40
C ASP A 62 -1.61 -6.27 10.67
N TYR A 63 -1.42 -5.48 9.62
CA TYR A 63 -0.90 -4.12 9.74
C TYR A 63 -1.34 -3.30 8.55
N ALA A 64 -1.44 -2.00 8.77
CA ALA A 64 -1.70 -1.04 7.72
C ALA A 64 -1.06 0.30 8.11
N GLU A 65 0.01 0.67 7.42
CA GLU A 65 0.91 1.75 7.85
C GLU A 65 1.35 2.60 6.68
N ILE A 66 1.55 3.90 6.94
CA ILE A 66 2.17 4.84 6.01
C ILE A 66 3.64 4.93 6.40
N VAL A 67 4.51 4.70 5.42
CA VAL A 67 5.96 4.68 5.60
C VAL A 67 6.64 5.59 4.59
N ASP A 68 7.84 6.07 4.90
CA ASP A 68 8.70 6.74 3.94
C ASP A 68 9.11 5.76 2.83
N LYS A 69 9.14 6.25 1.59
CA LYS A 69 9.37 5.42 0.40
C LYS A 69 10.76 4.79 0.36
N GLU A 70 11.78 5.46 0.91
CA GLU A 70 13.18 5.06 0.78
C GLU A 70 13.64 4.19 1.95
N ASN A 71 13.31 4.57 3.18
CA ASN A 71 13.79 3.88 4.38
C ASN A 71 12.75 2.94 5.02
N LEU A 72 11.49 3.00 4.59
CA LEU A 72 10.36 2.22 5.13
C LEU A 72 10.07 2.46 6.62
N GLU A 73 10.55 3.56 7.18
CA GLU A 73 10.23 3.99 8.54
C GLU A 73 8.81 4.57 8.58
N LYS A 74 8.11 4.30 9.68
CA LYS A 74 6.75 4.78 9.90
C LYS A 74 6.71 6.30 9.95
N VAL A 75 5.75 6.88 9.24
CA VAL A 75 5.54 8.32 9.20
C VAL A 75 4.32 8.69 10.04
N GLU A 76 4.50 9.54 11.04
CA GLU A 76 3.39 10.08 11.85
C GLU A 76 2.69 11.24 11.15
N PHE A 77 3.46 12.08 10.45
CA PHE A 77 2.96 13.26 9.74
C PHE A 77 3.54 13.32 8.34
N ILE A 78 2.67 13.46 7.35
CA ILE A 78 3.08 13.57 5.96
C ILE A 78 3.48 15.01 5.70
N ASN A 79 4.76 15.24 5.42
CA ASN A 79 5.37 16.57 5.30
C ASN A 79 5.87 16.88 3.88
N GLY A 80 5.25 16.29 2.85
CA GLY A 80 5.62 16.47 1.45
C GLY A 80 6.67 15.49 0.93
N SER A 81 7.27 14.67 1.80
CA SER A 81 8.12 13.56 1.38
C SER A 81 7.29 12.45 0.71
N PRO A 82 7.82 11.73 -0.29
CA PRO A 82 7.13 10.58 -0.87
C PRO A 82 6.89 9.49 0.16
N VAL A 83 5.64 9.06 0.30
CA VAL A 83 5.25 8.00 1.24
C VAL A 83 4.50 6.88 0.53
N VAL A 84 4.52 5.71 1.15
CA VAL A 84 3.85 4.50 0.68
C VAL A 84 2.92 4.01 1.76
N LEU A 85 1.65 3.77 1.42
CA LEU A 85 0.76 2.96 2.24
C LEU A 85 1.10 1.49 2.02
N CYS A 86 1.37 0.76 3.09
CA CYS A 86 1.50 -0.70 3.07
C CYS A 86 0.33 -1.32 3.84
N VAL A 87 -0.35 -2.29 3.24
CA VAL A 87 -1.50 -2.96 3.86
C VAL A 87 -1.34 -4.46 3.80
N VAL A 88 -1.57 -5.13 4.93
CA VAL A 88 -1.66 -6.57 5.03
C VAL A 88 -2.91 -6.97 5.80
N ALA A 89 -3.70 -7.83 5.18
CA ALA A 89 -4.93 -8.33 5.78
C ALA A 89 -5.11 -9.82 5.50
N TRP A 90 -5.76 -10.49 6.46
CA TRP A 90 -6.17 -11.87 6.35
C TRP A 90 -7.57 -12.00 5.79
N PHE A 91 -7.68 -12.97 4.89
CA PHE A 91 -8.88 -13.31 4.16
C PHE A 91 -9.10 -14.82 4.29
N GLY A 92 -9.76 -15.21 5.39
CA GLY A 92 -9.78 -16.60 5.81
C GLY A 92 -8.36 -17.08 6.09
N LYS A 93 -7.87 -18.03 5.29
CA LYS A 93 -6.50 -18.58 5.40
C LYS A 93 -5.46 -17.87 4.53
N VAL A 94 -5.88 -16.90 3.73
CA VAL A 94 -5.00 -16.22 2.77
C VAL A 94 -4.59 -14.86 3.32
N ARG A 95 -3.27 -14.62 3.39
CA ARG A 95 -2.69 -13.32 3.73
C ARG A 95 -2.36 -12.57 2.45
N LEU A 96 -3.01 -11.43 2.22
CA LEU A 96 -2.75 -10.58 1.06
C LEU A 96 -2.02 -9.32 1.48
N ILE A 97 -1.20 -8.83 0.55
CA ILE A 97 -0.42 -7.61 0.68
C ILE A 97 -0.76 -6.69 -0.50
N ASP A 98 -0.82 -5.40 -0.26
CA ASP A 98 -0.79 -4.38 -1.30
C ASP A 98 -0.04 -3.17 -0.76
N ASN A 99 0.53 -2.40 -1.67
CA ASN A 99 1.17 -1.14 -1.37
C ASN A 99 0.86 -0.11 -2.45
N MET A 100 0.95 1.15 -2.07
CA MET A 100 0.61 2.25 -2.96
C MET A 100 1.33 3.51 -2.54
N GLU A 101 1.97 4.15 -3.52
CA GLU A 101 2.52 5.49 -3.36
C GLU A 101 1.39 6.51 -3.20
N ILE A 102 1.52 7.39 -2.21
CA ILE A 102 0.57 8.48 -1.98
C ILE A 102 1.18 9.76 -2.55
N ASN A 103 0.61 10.25 -3.66
CA ASN A 103 1.03 11.50 -4.29
C ASN A 103 0.14 12.64 -3.79
N PHE A 104 0.68 13.48 -2.91
CA PHE A 104 0.02 14.72 -2.54
C PHE A 104 0.23 15.75 -3.64
N LYS A 105 -0.86 16.14 -4.31
CA LYS A 105 -0.84 17.39 -5.06
C LYS A 105 -0.81 18.51 -4.03
N ILE A 106 0.34 19.17 -3.88
CA ILE A 106 0.38 20.47 -3.23
C ILE A 106 -0.41 21.39 -4.14
N ASP A 107 -1.64 21.69 -3.76
CA ASP A 107 -2.45 22.70 -4.40
C ASP A 107 -1.81 24.05 -4.02
N VAL A 108 -0.84 24.49 -4.84
CA VAL A 108 -0.25 25.82 -4.70
C VAL A 108 -1.34 26.81 -5.10
N LYS A 109 -2.18 27.16 -4.14
CA LYS A 109 -3.05 28.34 -4.27
C LYS A 109 -2.13 29.55 -4.33
N ASN A 110 -1.90 30.03 -5.55
CA ASN A 110 -1.43 31.39 -5.83
C ASN A 110 -2.42 32.42 -5.33
#